data_AF-A0A8T4XS91-F1
#
_entry.id   AF-A0A8T4XS91-F1
#
_cell.length_a   1.000
_cell.length_b   1.000
_cell.length_c   1.000
_cell.angle_alpha   90.00
_cell.angle_beta   90.00
_cell.angle_gamma   90.00
#
_symmetry.space_group_name_H-M   'P 1'
#
loop_
_entity.id
_entity.type
_entity.pdbx_description
1 polymer ?
#
loop_
_entity_poly.entity_id
_entity_poly.type
_entity_poly.pdbx_seq_one_letter_code
_entity_poly.pdbx_strand_id
1 'polypeptide(L)'
;MEFKEIAEGIPYELRSSVMERLVDILLRSPNATKVPSRLVWALLFDWKAKRLQEPEGLKNLLEAAILAEPEKTKAFFAQEPRLARYFKI
;
A
#
# COMPACT_ATOMS: atom_id res chain seq x y z
N MET A 1 -12.87 -6.63 3.34
CA MET A 1 -11.87 -7.15 2.39
C MET A 1 -10.55 -7.20 3.11
N GLU A 2 -9.84 -8.31 2.98
CA GLU A 2 -8.47 -8.45 3.47
C GLU A 2 -7.51 -7.66 2.57
N PHE A 3 -6.43 -7.10 3.12
CA PHE A 3 -5.44 -6.36 2.32
C PHE A 3 -4.85 -7.19 1.18
N LYS A 4 -4.80 -8.52 1.37
CA LYS A 4 -4.38 -9.48 0.36
C LYS A 4 -5.28 -9.46 -0.88
N GLU A 5 -6.59 -9.48 -0.68
CA GLU A 5 -7.58 -9.47 -1.78
C GLU A 5 -7.50 -8.17 -2.58
N ILE A 6 -7.28 -7.04 -1.89
CA ILE A 6 -7.09 -5.74 -2.55
C ILE A 6 -5.81 -5.78 -3.39
N ALA A 7 -4.69 -6.24 -2.81
CA ALA A 7 -3.40 -6.28 -3.49
C ALA A 7 -3.39 -7.19 -4.72
N GLU A 8 -4.01 -8.37 -4.62
CA GLU A 8 -4.16 -9.31 -5.74
C GLU A 8 -5.07 -8.75 -6.84
N GLY A 9 -6.07 -7.94 -6.48
CA GLY A 9 -7.01 -7.32 -7.40
C GLY A 9 -6.48 -6.09 -8.14
N ILE A 10 -5.32 -5.55 -7.76
CA ILE A 10 -4.69 -4.41 -8.46
C ILE A 10 -4.23 -4.88 -9.86
N PRO A 11 -4.74 -4.25 -10.96
CA PRO A 11 -4.29 -4.53 -12.31
C PRO A 11 -2.78 -4.37 -12.46
N TYR A 12 -2.14 -5.25 -13.23
CA TYR A 12 -0.68 -5.29 -13.35
C TYR A 12 -0.08 -3.94 -13.76
N GLU A 13 -0.73 -3.26 -14.72
CA GLU A 13 -0.35 -1.94 -15.23
C GLU A 13 -0.43 -0.81 -14.18
N LEU A 14 -1.16 -1.02 -13.07
CA LEU A 14 -1.28 -0.06 -11.98
C LEU A 14 -0.31 -0.32 -10.82
N ARG A 15 0.31 -1.51 -10.75
CA ARG A 15 1.09 -1.94 -9.58
C ARG A 15 2.25 -1.00 -9.27
N SER A 16 2.99 -0.53 -10.28
CA SER A 16 4.10 0.41 -10.09
C SER A 16 3.61 1.74 -9.50
N SER A 17 2.54 2.30 -10.07
CA SER A 17 1.99 3.58 -9.61
C SER A 17 1.42 3.48 -8.18
N VAL A 18 0.74 2.38 -7.86
CA VAL A 18 0.25 2.13 -6.50
C VAL A 18 1.40 1.96 -5.53
N MET A 19 2.42 1.18 -5.88
CA MET A 19 3.62 0.99 -5.06
C MET A 19 4.28 2.34 -4.75
N GLU A 20 4.58 3.14 -5.79
CA GLU A 20 5.20 4.46 -5.64
C GLU A 20 4.38 5.37 -4.74
N ARG A 21 3.05 5.41 -4.94
CA ARG A 21 2.18 6.26 -4.15
C ARG A 21 2.09 5.85 -2.67
N LEU A 22 2.04 4.55 -2.39
CA LEU A 22 2.03 4.05 -1.02
C LEU A 22 3.36 4.33 -0.32
N VAL A 23 4.49 4.18 -1.03
CA VAL A 23 5.81 4.56 -0.53
C VAL A 23 5.87 6.06 -0.22
N ASP A 24 5.37 6.91 -1.12
CA ASP A 24 5.31 8.36 -0.91
C ASP A 24 4.48 8.74 0.32
N ILE A 25 3.32 8.09 0.52
CA ILE A 25 2.47 8.30 1.70
C ILE A 25 3.24 7.97 2.97
N LEU A 26 3.95 6.84 3.00
CA LEU A 26 4.71 6.38 4.15
C LEU A 26 5.91 7.27 4.47
N LEU A 27 6.74 7.61 3.47
CA LEU A 27 7.95 8.42 3.66
C LEU A 27 7.64 9.85 4.14
N ARG A 28 6.47 10.38 3.80
CA ARG A 28 6.04 11.74 4.17
C ARG A 28 5.11 11.76 5.38
N SER A 29 4.82 10.60 5.97
CA SER A 29 3.88 10.51 7.08
C SER A 29 4.54 10.92 8.40
N PRO A 30 3.98 11.92 9.13
CA PRO A 30 4.38 12.15 10.53
C PRO A 30 3.95 11.02 11.47
N ASN A 31 3.12 10.09 11.00
CA ASN A 31 2.60 8.95 11.73
C ASN A 31 3.35 7.64 11.45
N ALA A 32 4.53 7.69 10.81
CA ALA A 32 5.29 6.49 10.47
C ALA A 32 5.62 5.59 11.68
N THR A 33 5.67 6.16 12.89
CA THR A 33 5.84 5.43 14.16
C THR A 33 4.68 4.48 14.48
N LYS A 34 3.51 4.63 13.85
CA LYS A 34 2.38 3.69 13.97
C LYS A 34 2.59 2.39 13.19
N VAL A 35 3.56 2.35 12.27
CA VAL A 35 3.88 1.15 11.51
C VAL A 35 4.72 0.21 12.39
N PRO A 36 4.26 -1.02 12.68
CA PRO A 36 5.01 -1.93 13.53
C PRO A 36 6.30 -2.37 12.84
N SER A 37 7.38 -2.54 13.62
CA SER A 37 8.71 -2.90 13.09
C SER A 37 8.68 -4.18 12.25
N ARG A 38 7.82 -5.15 12.57
CA ARG A 38 7.62 -6.36 11.76
C ARG A 38 7.27 -6.02 10.31
N LEU A 39 6.37 -5.07 10.10
CA LEU A 39 5.92 -4.67 8.77
C LEU A 39 7.00 -3.85 8.05
N VAL A 40 7.73 -3.01 8.78
CA VAL A 40 8.91 -2.31 8.25
C VAL A 40 9.95 -3.31 7.73
N TRP A 41 10.28 -4.34 8.50
CA TRP A 41 11.22 -5.38 8.07
C TRP A 41 10.73 -6.15 6.84
N ALA A 42 9.44 -6.46 6.77
CA ALA A 42 8.83 -7.09 5.60
C ALA A 42 8.97 -6.20 4.34
N LEU A 43 8.68 -4.90 4.46
CA LEU A 43 8.84 -3.93 3.37
C LEU A 43 10.30 -3.81 2.90
N LEU A 44 11.25 -3.77 3.83
CA LEU A 44 12.68 -3.72 3.50
C LEU A 44 13.15 -5.02 2.82
N PHE A 45 12.64 -6.17 3.24
CA PHE A 45 12.91 -7.45 2.60
C PHE A 45 12.36 -7.47 1.17
N ASP A 46 11.12 -7.05 0.98
CA ASP A 46 10.46 -6.99 -0.33
C ASP A 46 11.16 -6.00 -1.28
N TRP A 47 11.63 -4.88 -0.75
CA TRP A 47 12.40 -3.89 -1.51
C TRP A 47 13.71 -4.47 -2.03
N LYS A 48 14.51 -5.09 -1.14
CA LYS A 48 15.79 -5.70 -1.51
C LYS A 48 15.63 -6.79 -2.56
N ALA A 49 14.53 -7.54 -2.52
CA ALA A 49 14.20 -8.57 -3.48
C ALA A 49 13.52 -8.04 -4.76
N LYS A 50 13.38 -6.71 -4.93
CA LYS A 50 12.71 -6.06 -6.07
C LYS A 50 11.26 -6.53 -6.28
N ARG A 51 10.57 -6.89 -5.20
CA ARG A 51 9.20 -7.47 -5.24
C ARG A 51 8.14 -6.60 -4.55
N LEU A 52 8.43 -5.32 -4.31
CA LEU A 52 7.46 -4.38 -3.71
C LEU A 52 6.19 -4.21 -4.55
N GLN A 53 6.31 -4.30 -5.88
CA GLN A 53 5.18 -4.23 -6.81
C GLN A 53 4.41 -5.55 -6.94
N GLU A 54 4.90 -6.64 -6.35
CA GLU A 54 4.18 -7.92 -6.35
C GLU A 54 3.07 -7.92 -5.29
N PRO A 55 2.05 -8.78 -5.39
CA PRO A 55 0.90 -8.76 -4.49
C PRO A 55 1.28 -8.77 -2.99
N GLU A 56 2.29 -9.54 -2.59
CA GLU A 56 2.76 -9.56 -1.20
C GLU A 56 3.36 -8.21 -0.76
N GLY A 57 4.16 -7.58 -1.62
CA GLY A 57 4.75 -6.27 -1.37
C GLY A 57 3.69 -5.16 -1.32
N LEU A 58 2.74 -5.19 -2.25
CA LEU A 58 1.60 -4.27 -2.28
C LEU A 58 0.69 -4.44 -1.06
N LYS A 59 0.46 -5.68 -0.60
CA LYS A 59 -0.28 -5.97 0.63
C LYS A 59 0.41 -5.33 1.84
N ASN A 60 1.72 -5.56 1.99
CA ASN A 60 2.50 -5.00 3.10
C ASN A 60 2.52 -3.46 3.07
N LEU A 61 2.64 -2.87 1.87
CA LEU A 61 2.60 -1.41 1.68
C LEU A 61 1.23 -0.85 2.04
N LEU A 62 0.15 -1.50 1.61
CA LEU A 62 -1.21 -1.06 1.87
C LEU A 62 -1.54 -1.12 3.35
N GLU A 63 -1.19 -2.22 4.02
CA GLU A 63 -1.36 -2.36 5.47
C GLU A 63 -0.62 -1.25 6.22
N ALA A 64 0.65 -1.01 5.86
CA ALA A 64 1.46 0.04 6.48
C ALA A 64 0.86 1.43 6.26
N ALA A 65 0.44 1.72 5.02
CA ALA A 65 -0.12 3.02 4.66
C ALA A 65 -1.47 3.27 5.34
N ILE A 66 -2.31 2.25 5.51
CA ILE A 66 -3.58 2.35 6.25
C ILE A 66 -3.33 2.58 7.75
N LEU A 67 -2.31 1.96 8.34
CA LEU A 67 -1.94 2.18 9.74
C LEU A 67 -1.41 3.60 9.99
N ALA A 68 -0.58 4.11 9.07
CA ALA A 68 0.03 5.43 9.20
C ALA A 68 -0.92 6.57 8.81
N GLU A 69 -1.59 6.43 7.66
CA GLU A 69 -2.35 7.50 6.99
C GLU A 69 -3.62 6.92 6.33
N PRO A 70 -4.62 6.48 7.11
CA PRO A 70 -5.81 5.80 6.57
C PRO A 70 -6.57 6.67 5.56
N GLU A 71 -6.79 7.94 5.89
CA GLU A 71 -7.58 8.84 5.03
C GLU A 71 -6.85 9.20 3.73
N LYS A 72 -5.53 9.42 3.77
CA LYS A 72 -4.75 9.67 2.54
C LYS A 72 -4.71 8.44 1.65
N THR A 73 -4.60 7.25 2.25
CA THR A 73 -4.58 5.99 1.52
C THR A 73 -5.92 5.73 0.85
N LYS A 74 -7.04 5.87 1.57
CA LYS A 74 -8.39 5.76 0.99
C LYS A 74 -8.64 6.78 -0.12
N ALA A 75 -8.24 8.04 0.11
CA ALA A 75 -8.41 9.11 -0.87
C ALA A 75 -7.65 8.83 -2.17
N PHE A 76 -6.44 8.27 -2.09
CA PHE A 76 -5.71 7.82 -3.28
C PHE A 76 -6.48 6.75 -4.07
N PHE A 77 -6.95 5.69 -3.38
CA PHE A 77 -7.70 4.63 -4.05
C PHE A 77 -9.02 5.13 -4.66
N ALA A 78 -9.68 6.09 -4.02
CA ALA A 78 -10.91 6.70 -4.52
C ALA A 78 -10.69 7.53 -5.81
N GLN A 79 -9.49 8.09 -6.01
CA GLN A 79 -9.16 8.90 -7.19
C GLN A 79 -8.87 8.08 -8.45
N GLU A 80 -8.49 6.80 -8.31
CA GLU A 80 -8.32 5.89 -9.45
C GLU A 80 -9.60 5.04 -9.62
N PRO A 81 -10.42 5.29 -10.66
CA PRO A 81 -11.71 4.61 -10.84
C PRO A 81 -11.63 3.07 -10.82
N ARG A 82 -10.50 2.50 -11.28
CA ARG A 82 -10.26 1.05 -11.27
C ARG A 82 -9.98 0.48 -9.87
N LEU A 83 -9.58 1.33 -8.94
CA LEU A 83 -9.24 0.98 -7.55
C LEU A 83 -10.31 1.46 -6.55
N ALA A 84 -11.16 2.42 -6.93
CA ALA A 84 -12.17 3.01 -6.04
C ALA A 84 -13.09 1.96 -5.39
N ARG A 85 -13.36 0.85 -6.09
CA ARG A 85 -14.18 -0.27 -5.59
C ARG A 85 -13.72 -0.86 -4.26
N TYR A 86 -12.45 -0.70 -3.88
CA TYR A 86 -11.88 -1.29 -2.66
C TYR A 86 -12.19 -0.50 -1.38
N PHE A 87 -12.58 0.77 -1.52
CA PHE A 87 -12.80 1.67 -0.37
C PHE A 87 -14.07 2.52 -0.49
N LYS A 88 -15.02 2.14 -1.37
CA LYS A 88 -16.37 2.73 -1.36
C LYS A 88 -17.08 2.35 -0.06
N ILE A 89 -17.47 3.37 0.71
CA ILE A 89 -18.38 3.29 1.85
C ILE A 89 -19.82 3.31 1.30
#